data_AF-A0A658NMA7-F1
#
_entry.id   AF-A0A658NMA7-F1
#
_cell.length_a   1.000
_cell.length_b   1.000
_cell.length_c   1.000
_cell.angle_alpha   90.00
_cell.angle_beta   90.00
_cell.angle_gamma   90.00
#
_symmetry.space_group_name_H-M   'P 1'
#
loop_
_entity.id
_entity.type
_entity.pdbx_description
1 polymer ?
#
loop_
_entity_poly.entity_id
_entity_poly.type
_entity_poly.pdbx_seq_one_letter_code
_entity_poly.pdbx_strand_id
1 'polypeptide(L)'
;GRWRVRWNIKRMDYRVAPGLYAVGEPTADSPVLVTANYKLTFDGLRSELGGVDAWMLVLDTLGVNVWCAAGKGTFSTAELARRVREP
;
A
#
# COMPACT_ATOMS: atom_id res chain seq x y z
N GLY A 1 -2.82 -13.03 -8.63
CA GLY A 1 -4.10 -12.43 -8.14
C GLY A 1 -4.83 -11.56 -9.17
N ARG A 2 -4.09 -10.84 -10.03
CA ARG A 2 -4.61 -9.86 -11.02
C ARG A 2 -5.73 -10.38 -11.94
N TRP A 3 -5.70 -11.65 -12.34
CA TRP A 3 -6.73 -12.27 -13.19
C TRP A 3 -8.14 -12.27 -12.56
N ARG A 4 -8.25 -12.40 -11.23
CA ARG A 4 -9.56 -12.36 -10.53
C ARG A 4 -10.26 -11.01 -10.72
N VAL A 5 -9.51 -9.92 -10.66
CA VAL A 5 -10.02 -8.56 -10.88
C VAL A 5 -10.43 -8.36 -12.34
N ARG A 6 -9.71 -8.96 -13.30
CA ARG A 6 -10.08 -8.94 -14.73
C ARG A 6 -11.40 -9.67 -14.98
N TRP A 7 -11.68 -10.73 -14.22
CA TRP A 7 -12.92 -11.53 -14.31
C TRP A 7 -14.00 -11.07 -13.31
N ASN A 8 -13.86 -9.88 -12.74
CA ASN A 8 -14.81 -9.29 -11.77
C ASN A 8 -15.04 -10.09 -10.47
N ILE A 9 -14.18 -11.05 -10.15
CA ILE A 9 -14.27 -11.85 -8.92
C ILE A 9 -13.69 -11.03 -7.77
N LYS A 10 -14.53 -10.65 -6.79
CA LYS A 10 -14.15 -9.85 -5.59
C LYS A 10 -13.41 -8.55 -5.91
N ARG A 11 -13.69 -7.93 -7.07
CA ARG A 11 -13.03 -6.68 -7.51
C ARG A 11 -13.18 -5.54 -6.50
N MET A 12 -14.35 -5.45 -5.85
CA MET A 12 -14.66 -4.38 -4.90
C MET A 12 -14.01 -4.57 -3.52
N ASP A 13 -13.51 -5.78 -3.23
CA ASP A 13 -12.89 -6.15 -1.96
C ASP A 13 -11.43 -6.60 -2.16
N TYR A 14 -10.76 -5.97 -3.13
CA TYR A 14 -9.39 -6.29 -3.48
C TYR A 14 -8.40 -5.40 -2.72
N ARG A 15 -8.35 -5.59 -1.40
CA ARG A 15 -7.59 -4.74 -0.47
C ARG A 15 -6.53 -5.54 0.31
N VAL A 16 -5.54 -4.82 0.81
CA VAL A 16 -4.57 -5.32 1.81
C VAL A 16 -4.89 -4.65 3.14
N ALA A 17 -4.57 -5.31 4.25
CA ALA A 17 -4.69 -4.64 5.55
C ALA A 17 -3.80 -3.40 5.55
N PRO A 18 -4.30 -2.24 5.99
CA PRO A 18 -3.44 -1.08 6.15
C PRO A 18 -2.41 -1.35 7.26
N GLY A 19 -1.15 -0.99 7.05
CA GLY A 19 -0.12 -1.04 8.09
C GLY A 19 1.32 -1.03 7.57
N LEU A 20 2.30 -1.29 8.45
CA LEU A 20 3.72 -1.40 8.09
C LEU A 20 4.09 -2.83 7.66
N TYR A 21 4.71 -2.97 6.49
CA TYR A 21 5.15 -4.25 5.92
C TYR A 21 6.65 -4.22 5.62
N ALA A 22 7.34 -5.33 5.88
CA ALA A 22 8.72 -5.52 5.47
C ALA A 22 8.81 -6.07 4.03
N VAL A 23 9.76 -5.55 3.25
CA VAL A 23 10.23 -6.15 1.99
C VAL A 23 11.72 -6.43 2.15
N GLY A 24 12.11 -7.69 1.92
CA GLY A 24 13.46 -8.15 2.22
C GLY A 24 13.70 -8.26 3.73
N GLU A 25 14.86 -7.81 4.18
CA GLU A 25 15.30 -7.76 5.59
C GLU A 25 15.58 -6.31 6.01
N PRO A 26 14.55 -5.43 6.07
CA PRO A 26 14.76 -4.02 6.36
C PRO A 26 15.22 -3.80 7.81
N THR A 27 16.12 -2.84 7.97
CA THR A 27 16.64 -2.37 9.26
C THR A 27 15.94 -1.08 9.69
N ALA A 28 16.28 -0.54 10.86
CA ALA A 28 15.74 0.73 11.33
C ALA A 28 16.11 1.92 10.41
N ASP A 29 17.21 1.83 9.69
CA ASP A 29 17.71 2.87 8.77
C ASP A 29 17.22 2.66 7.33
N SER A 30 16.52 1.56 7.05
CA SER A 30 15.97 1.26 5.72
C SER A 30 14.89 2.27 5.32
N PRO A 31 14.76 2.58 4.01
CA PRO A 31 13.78 3.54 3.53
C PRO A 31 12.34 3.07 3.80
N VAL A 32 11.46 4.05 4.07
CA VAL A 32 10.02 3.83 4.21
C VAL A 32 9.30 4.33 2.96
N LEU A 33 8.63 3.42 2.25
CA LEU A 33 7.86 3.70 1.04
C LEU A 33 6.37 3.73 1.39
N VAL A 34 5.72 4.87 1.17
CA VAL A 34 4.29 5.04 1.48
C VAL A 34 3.44 4.66 0.27
N THR A 35 2.41 3.84 0.47
CA THR A 35 1.51 3.39 -0.60
C THR A 35 0.06 3.22 -0.14
N ALA A 36 -0.84 2.82 -1.04
CA ALA A 36 -2.27 2.68 -0.82
C ALA A 36 -2.69 1.20 -0.61
N ASN A 37 -3.75 0.96 0.18
CA ASN A 37 -4.24 -0.39 0.48
C ASN A 37 -5.01 -1.08 -0.67
N TYR A 38 -5.02 -0.53 -1.87
CA TYR A 38 -5.50 -1.24 -3.06
C TYR A 38 -4.51 -2.32 -3.46
N LYS A 39 -4.94 -3.60 -3.47
CA LYS A 39 -3.99 -4.72 -3.61
C LYS A 39 -3.20 -4.72 -4.92
N LEU A 40 -3.75 -4.21 -6.04
CA LEU A 40 -2.96 -4.08 -7.27
C LEU A 40 -1.85 -3.03 -7.15
N THR A 41 -2.10 -1.93 -6.45
CA THR A 41 -1.09 -0.91 -6.16
C THR A 41 -0.01 -1.48 -5.24
N PHE A 42 -0.42 -2.15 -4.15
CA PHE A 42 0.50 -2.79 -3.21
C PHE A 42 1.38 -3.84 -3.91
N ASP A 43 0.77 -4.79 -4.64
CA ASP A 43 1.50 -5.86 -5.33
C ASP A 43 2.42 -5.29 -6.41
N GLY A 44 2.00 -4.21 -7.10
CA GLY A 44 2.80 -3.54 -8.11
C GLY A 44 4.03 -2.83 -7.54
N LEU A 45 3.93 -2.17 -6.39
CA LEU A 45 5.11 -1.61 -5.72
C LEU A 45 6.04 -2.74 -5.24
N ARG A 46 5.49 -3.75 -4.56
CA ARG A 46 6.26 -4.87 -4.02
C ARG A 46 7.02 -5.64 -5.10
N SER A 47 6.48 -5.79 -6.32
CA SER A 47 7.16 -6.52 -7.39
C SER A 47 8.41 -5.82 -7.92
N GLU A 48 8.46 -4.49 -7.83
CA GLU A 48 9.61 -3.70 -8.31
C GLU A 48 10.72 -3.57 -7.27
N LEU A 49 10.47 -3.96 -6.00
CA LEU A 49 11.44 -3.86 -4.90
C LEU A 49 12.36 -5.08 -4.79
N GLY A 50 12.53 -5.85 -5.87
CA GLY A 50 13.42 -7.00 -5.89
C GLY A 50 14.86 -6.60 -5.54
N GLY A 51 15.38 -7.10 -4.42
CA GLY A 51 16.73 -6.79 -3.93
C GLY A 51 16.87 -5.49 -3.14
N VAL A 52 15.75 -4.85 -2.77
CA VAL A 52 15.74 -3.65 -1.92
C VAL A 52 15.12 -3.97 -0.57
N ASP A 53 15.88 -3.75 0.50
CA ASP A 53 15.39 -3.86 1.87
C ASP A 53 14.69 -2.56 2.28
N ALA A 54 13.36 -2.59 2.35
CA ALA A 54 12.54 -1.42 2.61
C ALA A 54 11.31 -1.72 3.47
N TRP A 55 10.87 -0.71 4.18
CA TRP A 55 9.56 -0.70 4.83
C TRP A 55 8.51 -0.17 3.87
N MET A 56 7.33 -0.80 3.82
CA MET A 56 6.18 -0.33 3.07
C MET A 56 5.08 0.10 4.06
N LEU A 57 4.78 1.40 4.13
CA LEU A 57 3.70 1.94 4.94
C LEU A 57 2.42 2.05 4.08
N VAL A 58 1.45 1.18 4.34
CA VAL A 58 0.22 1.05 3.54
C VAL A 58 -0.91 1.84 4.20
N LEU A 59 -1.29 2.98 3.62
CA LEU A 59 -2.38 3.83 4.13
C LEU A 59 -3.77 3.23 3.86
N ASP A 60 -4.75 3.57 4.70
CA ASP A 60 -6.13 3.17 4.45
C ASP A 60 -6.79 4.13 3.45
N THR A 61 -6.78 3.71 2.20
CA THR A 61 -7.35 4.44 1.08
C THR A 61 -8.70 3.89 0.63
N LEU A 62 -9.33 3.04 1.45
CA LEU A 62 -10.58 2.34 1.11
C LEU A 62 -10.45 1.53 -0.19
N GLY A 63 -9.28 0.94 -0.45
CA GLY A 63 -9.00 0.16 -1.66
C GLY A 63 -8.96 0.96 -2.94
N VAL A 64 -8.63 2.25 -2.88
CA VAL A 64 -8.40 3.11 -4.03
C VAL A 64 -6.90 3.23 -4.29
N ASN A 65 -6.47 3.31 -5.56
CA ASN A 65 -5.06 3.51 -5.88
C ASN A 65 -4.53 4.87 -5.38
N VAL A 66 -3.20 5.07 -5.38
CA VAL A 66 -2.55 6.30 -4.87
C VAL A 66 -3.14 7.57 -5.49
N TRP A 67 -3.15 7.68 -6.82
CA TRP A 67 -3.57 8.91 -7.52
C TRP A 67 -5.03 9.28 -7.21
N CYS A 68 -5.93 8.32 -7.36
CA CYS A 68 -7.35 8.56 -7.10
C CYS A 68 -7.64 8.79 -5.62
N ALA A 69 -6.91 8.12 -4.71
CA ALA A 69 -7.04 8.33 -3.28
C ALA A 69 -6.52 9.69 -2.84
N ALA A 70 -5.44 10.19 -3.47
CA ALA A 70 -4.93 11.53 -3.23
C ALA A 70 -5.96 12.58 -3.68
N GLY A 71 -6.53 12.42 -4.88
CA GLY A 71 -7.61 13.30 -5.36
C GLY A 71 -8.89 13.26 -4.50
N LYS A 72 -9.16 12.14 -3.83
CA LYS A 72 -10.28 11.97 -2.89
C LYS A 72 -9.94 12.34 -1.43
N GLY A 73 -8.68 12.65 -1.13
CA GLY A 73 -8.21 13.00 0.22
C GLY A 73 -7.97 11.83 1.18
N THR A 74 -8.15 10.58 0.76
CA THR A 74 -7.87 9.41 1.62
C THR A 74 -6.40 9.01 1.61
N PHE A 75 -5.65 9.37 0.57
CA PHE A 75 -4.19 9.37 0.60
C PHE A 75 -3.72 10.79 0.92
N SER A 76 -3.72 11.14 2.21
CA SER A 76 -3.44 12.50 2.69
C SER A 76 -2.42 12.51 3.83
N THR A 77 -1.88 13.70 4.10
CA THR A 77 -0.95 13.94 5.22
C THR A 77 -1.57 13.57 6.57
N ALA A 78 -2.88 13.78 6.74
CA ALA A 78 -3.58 13.41 7.98
C ALA A 78 -3.58 11.89 8.21
N GLU A 79 -3.93 11.13 7.17
CA GLU A 79 -3.91 9.66 7.23
C GLU A 79 -2.48 9.13 7.40
N LEU A 80 -1.51 9.72 6.70
CA LEU A 80 -0.09 9.39 6.87
C LEU A 80 0.37 9.61 8.32
N ALA A 81 0.10 10.79 8.89
CA ALA A 81 0.52 11.13 10.25
C ALA A 81 -0.16 10.23 11.30
N ARG A 82 -1.44 9.90 11.09
CA ARG A 82 -2.15 8.91 11.92
C ARG A 82 -1.44 7.56 11.84
N ARG A 83 -1.10 7.12 10.63
CA ARG A 83 -0.52 5.80 10.43
C ARG A 83 0.89 5.66 10.97
N VAL A 84 1.69 6.73 10.94
CA VAL A 84 3.03 6.70 11.54
C VAL A 84 2.95 6.52 13.07
N ARG A 85 1.89 7.01 13.73
CA ARG A 85 1.68 6.84 15.17
C ARG A 85 1.10 5.47 15.54
N GLU A 86 0.25 4.92 14.68
CA GLU A 86 -0.45 3.64 14.86
C GLU A 86 -0.26 2.74 13.63
N PRO A 87 0.97 2.25 13.39
CA PRO A 87 1.34 1.54 12.16
C PRO A 87 0.71 0.17 11.99
#